data_AF-A0A9J6ENT1-F1
#
_entry.id   AF-A0A9J6ENT1-F1
#
_cell.length_a   1.000
_cell.length_b   1.000
_cell.length_c   1.000
_cell.angle_alpha   90.00
_cell.angle_beta   90.00
_cell.angle_gamma   90.00
#
_symmetry.space_group_name_H-M   'P 1'
#
loop_
_entity.id
_entity.type
_entity.pdbx_description
1 polymer ?
#
loop_
_entity_poly.entity_id
_entity_poly.type
_entity_poly.pdbx_seq_one_letter_code
_entity_poly.pdbx_strand_id
1 'polypeptide(L)'
;MQRRRRRRREKVLNISSKSSAVAKLKMGQGGSQVGTPSELQGLSESDKGAIREAWRAFCNTHPDPGAVLFSALLDRHPEYQALFKQFRDVPRSGLVNVPFFKTHCSAMAKLLSDVVETLDKPALLAVVVRTNALEHATRDVLPLHFDSLWRLVETRVGLGAGGASWEKLLEVRARTLPQRLL
;
A
#
# COMPACT_ATOMS: atom_id res chain seq x y z
N MET A 1 -13.06 -15.61 -38.49
CA MET A 1 -13.20 -15.33 -37.03
C MET A 1 -12.50 -16.31 -36.08
N GLN A 2 -12.05 -17.50 -36.51
CA GLN A 2 -11.47 -18.52 -35.60
C GLN A 2 -9.97 -18.35 -35.26
N ARG A 3 -9.18 -17.63 -36.07
CA ARG A 3 -7.72 -17.47 -35.85
C ARG A 3 -7.35 -16.58 -34.64
N ARG A 4 -8.20 -15.63 -34.24
CA ARG A 4 -7.96 -14.76 -33.06
C ARG A 4 -8.23 -15.45 -31.72
N ARG A 5 -9.12 -16.45 -31.67
CA ARG A 5 -9.40 -17.24 -30.46
C ARG A 5 -8.29 -18.28 -30.18
N ARG A 6 -7.64 -18.82 -31.22
CA ARG A 6 -6.51 -19.76 -31.08
C ARG A 6 -5.26 -19.11 -30.47
N ARG A 7 -4.88 -17.90 -30.91
CA ARG A 7 -3.74 -17.14 -30.34
C ARG A 7 -3.91 -16.75 -28.87
N ARG A 8 -5.15 -16.59 -28.38
CA ARG A 8 -5.42 -16.28 -26.97
C ARG A 8 -5.28 -17.50 -26.06
N ARG A 9 -5.60 -18.71 -26.54
CA ARG A 9 -5.41 -19.97 -25.80
C ARG A 9 -3.94 -20.40 -25.71
N GLU A 10 -3.15 -20.22 -26.77
CA GLU A 10 -1.70 -20.49 -26.75
C GLU A 10 -0.93 -19.55 -25.81
N LYS A 11 -1.39 -18.30 -25.64
CA LYS A 11 -0.76 -17.35 -24.71
C LYS A 11 -1.04 -17.68 -23.24
N VAL A 12 -2.21 -18.24 -22.91
CA VAL A 12 -2.57 -18.64 -21.54
C VAL A 12 -1.86 -19.93 -21.12
N LEU A 13 -1.73 -20.90 -22.03
CA LEU A 13 -0.99 -22.14 -21.76
C LEU A 13 0.52 -21.91 -21.57
N ASN A 14 1.11 -20.95 -22.29
CA ASN A 14 2.53 -20.60 -22.12
C ASN A 14 2.82 -19.79 -20.83
N ILE A 15 1.79 -19.18 -20.21
CA ILE A 15 1.91 -18.53 -18.90
C ILE A 15 1.75 -19.56 -17.77
N SER A 16 0.90 -20.58 -17.97
CA SER A 16 0.66 -21.65 -16.98
C SER A 16 1.86 -22.61 -16.82
N SER A 17 2.72 -22.79 -17.83
CA SER A 17 3.94 -23.60 -17.71
C SER A 17 5.10 -22.90 -16.98
N LYS A 18 5.01 -21.60 -16.69
CA LYS A 18 6.06 -20.87 -15.95
C LYS A 18 5.81 -20.78 -14.44
N SER A 19 4.74 -21.40 -13.94
CA SER A 19 4.34 -21.34 -12.53
C SER A 19 4.71 -22.59 -11.70
N SER A 20 5.53 -23.51 -12.21
CA SER A 20 6.02 -24.65 -11.43
C SER A 20 7.54 -24.79 -11.57
N ALA A 21 8.26 -24.10 -10.68
CA ALA A 21 9.65 -24.37 -10.36
C ALA A 21 9.96 -23.82 -8.96
N VAL A 22 9.32 -24.41 -7.96
CA VAL A 22 9.86 -24.43 -6.60
C VAL A 22 11.00 -25.44 -6.59
N ALA A 23 12.13 -25.07 -5.95
CA ALA A 23 13.32 -25.88 -5.65
C ALA A 23 14.41 -26.01 -6.74
N LYS A 24 15.39 -25.10 -6.68
CA LYS A 24 16.82 -25.36 -6.34
C LYS A 24 17.64 -24.13 -6.73
N LEU A 25 18.11 -23.36 -5.76
CA LEU A 25 19.25 -22.46 -5.97
C LEU A 25 20.38 -22.85 -5.02
N LYS A 26 21.48 -23.27 -5.65
CA LYS A 26 22.82 -23.42 -5.09
C LYS A 26 23.35 -22.05 -4.64
N MET A 27 24.10 -22.09 -3.55
CA MET A 27 24.99 -21.03 -3.08
C MET A 27 25.88 -20.53 -4.22
N GLY A 28 25.76 -19.25 -4.53
CA GLY A 28 26.64 -18.51 -5.44
C GLY A 28 26.79 -17.09 -4.92
N GLN A 29 27.96 -16.78 -4.37
CA GLN A 29 28.34 -15.44 -3.93
C GLN A 29 28.34 -14.48 -5.12
N GLY A 30 27.58 -13.39 -5.02
CA GLY A 30 27.53 -12.31 -6.00
C GLY A 30 26.78 -11.13 -5.39
N GLY A 31 27.52 -10.17 -4.86
CA GLY A 31 26.98 -9.01 -4.15
C GLY A 31 26.11 -8.11 -5.03
N SER A 32 24.84 -8.02 -4.66
CA SER A 32 24.06 -6.79 -4.75
C SER A 32 23.35 -6.67 -3.42
N GLN A 33 23.64 -5.58 -2.72
CA GLN A 33 23.13 -5.25 -1.39
C GLN A 33 21.60 -5.28 -1.40
N VAL A 34 21.04 -6.44 -1.08
CA VAL A 34 19.69 -6.57 -0.55
C VAL A 34 19.75 -5.91 0.81
N GLY A 35 19.03 -4.81 1.01
CA GLY A 35 18.97 -4.09 2.28
C GLY A 35 18.87 -5.07 3.43
N THR A 36 19.85 -5.01 4.34
CA THR A 36 19.91 -5.94 5.46
C THR A 36 18.69 -5.72 6.37
N PRO A 37 18.23 -6.74 7.12
CA PRO A 37 17.10 -6.61 8.07
C PRO A 37 17.24 -5.50 9.12
N SER A 38 18.42 -4.88 9.22
CA SER A 38 18.77 -3.81 10.16
C SER A 38 18.18 -2.44 9.80
N GLU A 39 17.73 -2.20 8.57
CA GLU A 39 17.29 -0.86 8.13
C GLU A 39 15.86 -0.50 8.56
N LEU A 40 15.12 -1.47 9.11
CA LEU A 40 13.75 -1.33 9.63
C LEU A 40 13.73 -1.09 11.17
N GLN A 41 14.90 -0.94 11.81
CA GLN A 41 15.09 -0.84 13.27
C GLN A 41 14.62 0.47 13.94
N GLY A 42 13.88 1.34 13.24
CA GLY A 42 13.53 2.67 13.73
C GLY A 42 12.41 2.74 14.78
N LEU A 43 11.57 1.71 14.88
CA LEU A 43 10.41 1.68 15.79
C LEU A 43 10.72 0.88 17.06
N SER A 44 10.68 1.54 18.22
CA SER A 44 10.70 0.86 19.52
C SER A 44 9.41 0.07 19.76
N GLU A 45 9.41 -0.88 20.70
CA GLU A 45 8.18 -1.59 21.09
C GLU A 45 7.07 -0.64 21.57
N SER A 46 7.46 0.46 22.25
CA SER A 46 6.53 1.53 22.62
C SER A 46 5.95 2.23 21.39
N ASP A 47 6.77 2.54 20.38
CA ASP A 47 6.31 3.17 19.15
C ASP A 47 5.29 2.27 18.43
N LYS A 48 5.58 0.97 18.31
CA LYS A 48 4.69 -0.01 17.68
C LYS A 48 3.39 -0.19 18.46
N GLY A 49 3.45 -0.22 19.80
CA GLY A 49 2.28 -0.27 20.67
C GLY A 49 1.36 0.92 20.45
N ALA A 50 1.92 2.14 20.42
CA ALA A 50 1.17 3.36 20.17
C ALA A 50 0.52 3.38 18.77
N ILE A 51 1.22 2.91 17.73
CA ILE A 51 0.67 2.79 16.37
C ILE A 51 -0.56 1.86 16.35
N ARG A 52 -0.44 0.69 16.99
CA ARG A 52 -1.54 -0.30 17.06
C ARG A 52 -2.74 0.22 17.81
N GLU A 53 -2.51 0.87 18.95
CA GLU A 53 -3.58 1.45 19.76
C GLU A 53 -4.32 2.56 18.99
N ALA A 54 -3.56 3.48 18.39
CA ALA A 54 -4.12 4.56 17.59
C ALA A 54 -4.94 4.03 16.41
N TRP A 55 -4.41 3.06 15.67
CA TRP A 55 -5.14 2.42 14.56
C TRP A 55 -6.41 1.71 15.05
N ARG A 56 -6.34 0.99 16.17
CA ARG A 56 -7.50 0.30 16.75
C ARG A 56 -8.58 1.29 17.18
N ALA A 57 -8.20 2.36 17.87
CA ALA A 57 -9.13 3.40 18.32
C ALA A 57 -9.83 4.08 17.12
N PHE A 58 -9.07 4.38 16.06
CA PHE A 58 -9.60 4.93 14.82
C PHE A 58 -10.62 3.98 14.17
N CYS A 59 -10.26 2.71 13.98
CA CYS A 59 -11.15 1.70 13.41
C CYS A 59 -12.41 1.45 14.26
N ASN A 60 -12.30 1.53 15.59
CA ASN A 60 -13.47 1.40 16.47
C ASN A 60 -14.43 2.59 16.36
N THR A 61 -13.90 3.78 16.06
CA THR A 61 -14.69 5.01 15.89
C THR A 61 -15.32 5.10 14.50
N HIS A 62 -14.72 4.47 13.50
CA HIS A 62 -15.11 4.58 12.10
C HIS A 62 -15.45 3.20 11.50
N PRO A 63 -16.73 2.89 11.25
CA PRO A 63 -17.14 1.62 10.65
C PRO A 63 -16.52 1.33 9.27
N ASP A 64 -16.21 2.38 8.51
CA ASP A 64 -15.46 2.30 7.26
C ASP A 64 -14.25 3.26 7.31
N PRO A 65 -13.14 2.85 7.94
CA PRO A 65 -11.97 3.71 8.11
C PRO A 65 -11.35 4.09 6.76
N GLY A 66 -11.49 3.21 5.76
CA GLY A 66 -11.02 3.45 4.40
C GLY A 66 -11.77 4.59 3.73
N ALA A 67 -13.11 4.57 3.78
CA ALA A 67 -13.92 5.63 3.20
C ALA A 67 -13.70 6.98 3.90
N VAL A 68 -13.53 6.97 5.22
CA VAL A 68 -13.22 8.20 5.98
C VAL A 68 -11.89 8.80 5.53
N LEU A 69 -10.83 8.01 5.49
CA LEU A 69 -9.49 8.48 5.09
C LEU A 69 -9.46 8.88 3.62
N PHE A 70 -10.01 8.07 2.72
CA PHE A 70 -9.93 8.33 1.29
C PHE A 70 -10.82 9.50 0.86
N SER A 71 -11.98 9.67 1.50
CA SER A 71 -12.80 10.87 1.28
C SER A 71 -12.06 12.11 1.74
N ALA A 72 -11.45 12.09 2.94
CA ALA A 72 -10.66 13.21 3.43
C ALA A 72 -9.44 13.53 2.55
N LEU A 73 -8.82 12.50 1.94
CA LEU A 73 -7.73 12.68 0.99
C LEU A 73 -8.19 13.46 -0.25
N LEU A 74 -9.31 13.04 -0.84
CA LEU A 74 -9.88 13.68 -2.02
C LEU A 74 -10.52 15.05 -1.71
N ASP A 75 -10.86 15.35 -0.45
CA ASP A 75 -11.28 16.69 -0.05
C ASP A 75 -10.09 17.65 -0.01
N ARG A 76 -8.93 17.15 0.44
CA ARG A 76 -7.69 17.94 0.53
C ARG A 76 -6.95 18.04 -0.80
N HIS A 77 -7.09 17.01 -1.64
CA HIS A 77 -6.46 16.89 -2.97
C HIS A 77 -7.50 16.44 -4.01
N PRO A 78 -8.44 17.32 -4.41
CA PRO A 78 -9.46 16.98 -5.41
C PRO A 78 -8.86 16.50 -6.74
N GLU A 79 -7.69 17.01 -7.11
CA GLU A 79 -6.94 16.63 -8.30
C GLU A 79 -6.57 15.14 -8.35
N TYR A 80 -6.45 14.46 -7.20
CA TYR A 80 -6.13 13.04 -7.15
C TYR A 80 -7.26 12.14 -7.65
N GLN A 81 -8.50 12.64 -7.68
CA GLN A 81 -9.63 11.88 -8.23
C GLN A 81 -9.41 11.52 -9.70
N ALA A 82 -8.68 12.36 -10.44
CA ALA A 82 -8.37 12.14 -11.85
C ALA A 82 -7.55 10.87 -12.12
N LEU A 83 -6.80 10.37 -11.12
CA LEU A 83 -6.02 9.14 -11.19
C LEU A 83 -6.91 7.88 -11.32
N PHE A 84 -8.18 7.98 -10.92
CA PHE A 84 -9.11 6.87 -10.84
C PHE A 84 -10.08 6.85 -12.02
N LYS A 85 -9.67 6.23 -13.13
CA LYS A 85 -10.44 6.15 -14.38
C LYS A 85 -11.91 5.70 -14.21
N GLN A 86 -12.19 4.93 -13.18
CA GLN A 86 -13.52 4.38 -12.87
C GLN A 86 -14.47 5.39 -12.23
N PHE A 87 -13.97 6.46 -11.62
CA PHE A 87 -14.79 7.46 -10.94
C PHE A 87 -14.28 8.91 -11.06
N ARG A 88 -13.29 9.17 -11.93
CA ARG A 88 -12.72 10.52 -12.12
C ARG A 88 -13.74 11.60 -12.48
N ASP A 89 -14.81 11.22 -13.18
CA ASP A 89 -15.84 12.13 -13.68
C ASP A 89 -17.10 12.14 -12.78
N VAL A 90 -17.07 11.42 -11.65
CA VAL A 90 -18.19 11.35 -10.69
C VAL A 90 -18.11 12.54 -9.72
N PRO A 91 -19.20 13.30 -9.52
CA PRO A 91 -19.22 14.37 -8.54
C PRO A 91 -18.87 13.86 -7.13
N ARG A 92 -18.17 14.68 -6.33
CA ARG A 92 -17.72 14.29 -4.98
C ARG A 92 -18.86 13.76 -4.09
N SER A 93 -20.02 14.40 -4.15
CA SER A 93 -21.23 13.99 -3.41
C SER A 93 -21.76 12.60 -3.78
N GLY A 94 -21.44 12.09 -4.98
CA GLY A 94 -21.88 10.79 -5.48
C GLY A 94 -20.86 9.66 -5.31
N LEU A 95 -19.61 9.97 -4.99
CA LEU A 95 -18.52 8.98 -4.96
C LEU A 95 -18.75 7.84 -3.97
N VAL A 96 -19.30 8.15 -2.80
CA VAL A 96 -19.59 7.15 -1.76
C VAL A 96 -20.56 6.06 -2.22
N ASN A 97 -21.28 6.27 -3.31
CA ASN A 97 -22.19 5.29 -3.89
C ASN A 97 -21.56 4.47 -5.01
N VAL A 98 -20.35 4.81 -5.47
CA VAL A 98 -19.67 4.10 -6.55
C VAL A 98 -19.05 2.80 -6.02
N PRO A 99 -19.39 1.62 -6.56
CA PRO A 99 -18.85 0.35 -6.07
C PRO A 99 -17.32 0.29 -6.12
N PHE A 100 -16.71 0.81 -7.19
CA PHE A 100 -15.26 0.83 -7.32
C PHE A 100 -14.59 1.72 -6.27
N PHE A 101 -15.22 2.83 -5.88
CA PHE A 101 -14.74 3.70 -4.81
C PHE A 101 -14.74 2.94 -3.47
N LYS A 102 -15.85 2.27 -3.14
CA LYS A 102 -15.96 1.45 -1.93
C LYS A 102 -14.88 0.36 -1.89
N THR A 103 -14.72 -0.39 -2.98
CA THR A 103 -13.69 -1.44 -3.07
C THR A 103 -12.28 -0.88 -2.86
N HIS A 104 -11.97 0.29 -3.43
CA HIS A 104 -10.66 0.91 -3.22
C HIS A 104 -10.46 1.35 -1.77
N CYS A 105 -11.48 1.95 -1.16
CA CYS A 105 -11.46 2.33 0.26
C CYS A 105 -11.20 1.12 1.16
N SER A 106 -11.90 0.01 0.95
CA SER A 106 -11.70 -1.22 1.72
C SER A 106 -10.31 -1.81 1.51
N ALA A 107 -9.79 -1.81 0.28
CA ALA A 107 -8.44 -2.29 -0.02
C ALA A 107 -7.36 -1.43 0.66
N MET A 108 -7.55 -0.11 0.70
CA MET A 108 -6.66 0.81 1.39
C MET A 108 -6.67 0.58 2.91
N ALA A 109 -7.85 0.47 3.52
CA ALA A 109 -7.97 0.15 4.94
C ALA A 109 -7.30 -1.18 5.30
N LYS A 110 -7.48 -2.21 4.45
CA LYS A 110 -6.83 -3.51 4.64
C LYS A 110 -5.31 -3.38 4.59
N LEU A 111 -4.76 -2.65 3.62
CA LEU A 111 -3.32 -2.45 3.52
C LEU A 111 -2.75 -1.75 4.78
N LEU A 112 -3.45 -0.73 5.29
CA LEU A 112 -3.03 -0.05 6.52
C LEU A 112 -3.03 -1.01 7.72
N SER A 113 -4.04 -1.87 7.84
CA SER A 113 -4.05 -2.94 8.85
C SER A 113 -2.89 -3.92 8.65
N ASP A 114 -2.62 -4.37 7.42
CA ASP A 114 -1.50 -5.27 7.13
C ASP A 114 -0.16 -4.63 7.52
N VAL A 115 0.03 -3.33 7.31
CA VAL A 115 1.21 -2.59 7.77
C VAL A 115 1.33 -2.59 9.30
N VAL A 116 0.23 -2.30 10.01
CA VAL A 116 0.19 -2.28 11.49
C VAL A 116 0.44 -3.67 12.10
N GLU A 117 -0.08 -4.72 11.47
CA GLU A 117 0.10 -6.12 11.89
C GLU A 117 1.51 -6.65 11.65
N THR A 118 2.25 -6.05 10.72
CA THR A 118 3.59 -6.51 10.30
C THR A 118 4.74 -5.72 10.92
N LEU A 119 4.46 -4.78 11.84
CA LEU A 119 5.49 -3.97 12.51
C LEU A 119 6.58 -4.77 13.23
N ASP A 120 6.27 -5.98 13.71
CA ASP A 120 7.25 -6.88 14.35
C ASP A 120 7.96 -7.83 13.38
N LYS A 121 7.59 -7.77 12.11
CA LYS A 121 8.07 -8.67 11.06
C LYS A 121 8.69 -7.84 9.93
N PRO A 122 9.91 -7.29 10.14
CA PRO A 122 10.54 -6.36 9.21
C PRO A 122 10.53 -6.84 7.74
N ALA A 123 10.92 -8.10 7.50
CA ALA A 123 10.90 -8.67 6.15
C ALA A 123 9.49 -8.71 5.53
N LEU A 124 8.46 -9.00 6.33
CA LEU A 124 7.08 -9.05 5.86
C LEU A 124 6.52 -7.65 5.62
N LEU A 125 6.80 -6.69 6.51
CA LEU A 125 6.47 -5.28 6.31
C LEU A 125 7.07 -4.75 5.00
N ALA A 126 8.33 -5.09 4.73
CA ALA A 126 8.99 -4.71 3.48
C ALA A 126 8.30 -5.29 2.25
N VAL A 127 7.87 -6.54 2.31
CA VAL A 127 7.11 -7.20 1.24
C VAL A 127 5.75 -6.52 1.02
N VAL A 128 5.01 -6.22 2.09
CA VAL A 128 3.70 -5.54 2.01
C VAL A 128 3.84 -4.18 1.32
N VAL A 129 4.75 -3.34 1.80
CA VAL A 129 4.98 -1.98 1.26
C VAL A 129 5.46 -2.03 -0.19
N ARG A 130 6.43 -2.90 -0.52
CA ARG A 130 6.94 -3.02 -1.90
C ARG A 130 5.88 -3.53 -2.87
N THR A 131 5.08 -4.52 -2.46
CA THR A 131 4.04 -5.09 -3.32
C THR A 131 3.03 -4.01 -3.68
N ASN A 132 2.60 -3.24 -2.69
CA ASN A 132 1.68 -2.13 -2.92
C ASN A 132 2.27 -1.06 -3.85
N ALA A 133 3.53 -0.65 -3.65
CA ALA A 133 4.17 0.33 -4.52
C ALA A 133 4.30 -0.15 -5.98
N LEU A 134 4.67 -1.42 -6.19
CA LEU A 134 4.77 -2.01 -7.53
C LEU A 134 3.43 -2.05 -8.26
N GLU A 135 2.35 -2.36 -7.54
CA GLU A 135 1.02 -2.31 -8.10
C GLU A 135 0.67 -0.88 -8.57
N HIS A 136 1.01 0.14 -7.78
CA HIS A 136 0.68 1.54 -8.08
C HIS A 136 1.57 2.17 -9.16
N ALA A 137 2.80 1.68 -9.35
CA ALA A 137 3.71 2.11 -10.41
C ALA A 137 3.10 1.94 -11.82
N THR A 138 2.14 1.03 -11.99
CA THR A 138 1.43 0.81 -13.26
C THR A 138 0.26 1.78 -13.51
N ARG A 139 -0.02 2.72 -12.59
CA ARG A 139 -1.27 3.51 -12.53
C ARG A 139 -1.07 5.02 -12.46
N ASP A 140 0.08 5.53 -12.93
CA ASP A 140 0.45 6.96 -12.89
C ASP A 140 0.44 7.58 -11.47
N VAL A 141 0.54 6.72 -10.44
CA VAL A 141 0.59 7.16 -9.04
C VAL A 141 2.02 7.46 -8.67
N LEU A 142 2.30 8.73 -8.42
CA LEU A 142 3.58 9.25 -7.99
C LEU A 142 3.80 9.14 -6.47
N PRO A 143 5.06 9.17 -6.01
CA PRO A 143 5.44 9.14 -4.60
C PRO A 143 4.74 10.21 -3.75
N LEU A 144 4.55 11.41 -4.29
CA LEU A 144 3.85 12.51 -3.62
C LEU A 144 2.41 12.17 -3.23
N HIS A 145 1.72 11.31 -4.00
CA HIS A 145 0.36 10.88 -3.70
C HIS A 145 0.34 10.00 -2.44
N PHE A 146 1.34 9.12 -2.31
CA PHE A 146 1.52 8.33 -1.10
C PHE A 146 1.83 9.24 0.09
N ASP A 147 2.75 10.20 -0.04
CA ASP A 147 3.08 11.12 1.06
C ASP A 147 1.87 11.91 1.55
N SER A 148 0.99 12.30 0.64
CA SER A 148 -0.25 13.00 0.97
C SER A 148 -1.21 12.11 1.75
N LEU A 149 -1.39 10.84 1.33
CA LEU A 149 -2.19 9.86 2.06
C LEU A 149 -1.62 9.59 3.46
N TRP A 150 -0.32 9.38 3.56
CA TRP A 150 0.29 9.02 4.83
C TRP A 150 0.29 10.16 5.85
N ARG A 151 0.56 11.41 5.42
CA ARG A 151 0.39 12.59 6.27
C ARG A 151 -1.05 12.74 6.75
N LEU A 152 -2.02 12.39 5.90
CA LEU A 152 -3.43 12.39 6.31
C LEU A 152 -3.71 11.30 7.34
N VAL A 153 -3.18 10.09 7.16
CA VAL A 153 -3.29 9.00 8.15
C VAL A 153 -2.69 9.43 9.48
N GLU A 154 -1.49 10.00 9.48
CA GLU A 154 -0.86 10.56 10.68
C GLU A 154 -1.75 11.61 11.35
N THR A 155 -2.30 12.56 10.59
CA THR A 155 -3.16 13.62 11.15
C THR A 155 -4.49 13.08 11.69
N ARG A 156 -5.08 12.07 11.06
CA ARG A 156 -6.42 11.54 11.40
C ARG A 156 -6.38 10.45 12.46
N VAL A 157 -5.35 9.63 12.44
CA VAL A 157 -5.15 8.48 13.34
C VAL A 157 -4.24 8.87 14.52
N GLY A 158 -3.28 9.77 14.30
CA GLY A 158 -2.20 10.11 15.23
C GLY A 158 -2.46 11.32 16.15
N LEU A 159 -3.71 11.71 16.41
CA LEU A 159 -4.03 12.70 17.47
C LEU A 159 -3.98 12.05 18.87
N GLY A 160 -2.80 11.52 19.23
CA GLY A 160 -2.45 10.89 20.49
C GLY A 160 -0.94 10.58 20.55
N ALA A 161 -0.46 9.86 21.57
CA ALA A 161 0.96 9.56 21.82
C ALA A 161 1.74 8.85 20.69
N GLY A 162 1.09 8.52 19.57
CA GLY A 162 1.68 7.80 18.42
C GLY A 162 2.11 8.66 17.23
N GLY A 163 1.95 9.99 17.24
CA GLY A 163 2.30 10.85 16.09
C GLY A 163 3.74 10.67 15.59
N ALA A 164 4.73 10.76 16.49
CA ALA A 164 6.15 10.53 16.16
C ALA A 164 6.46 9.10 15.70
N SER A 165 5.65 8.11 16.11
CA SER A 165 5.78 6.72 15.67
C SER A 165 5.34 6.55 14.21
N TRP A 166 4.31 7.28 13.79
CA TRP A 166 3.87 7.29 12.39
C TRP A 166 4.89 7.95 11.47
N GLU A 167 5.54 9.02 11.90
CA GLU A 167 6.64 9.66 11.17
C GLU A 167 7.82 8.69 10.96
N LYS A 168 8.24 7.95 12.00
CA LYS A 168 9.26 6.91 11.88
C LYS A 168 8.86 5.79 10.91
N LEU A 169 7.58 5.39 10.90
CA LEU A 169 7.07 4.42 9.92
C LEU A 169 7.19 4.95 8.48
N LEU A 170 7.05 6.27 8.27
CA LEU A 170 7.25 6.89 6.97
C LEU A 170 8.71 6.87 6.52
N GLU A 171 9.65 7.06 7.44
CA GLU A 171 11.08 6.91 7.14
C GLU A 171 11.44 5.47 6.77
N VAL A 172 10.91 4.50 7.52
CA VAL A 172 11.05 3.06 7.26
C VAL A 172 10.53 2.74 5.85
N ARG A 173 9.36 3.28 5.49
CA ARG A 173 8.79 3.15 4.14
C ARG A 173 9.71 3.74 3.07
N ALA A 174 10.21 4.97 3.28
CA ALA A 174 11.10 5.65 2.34
C ALA A 174 12.39 4.84 2.10
N ARG A 175 12.93 4.17 3.11
CA ARG A 175 14.14 3.32 2.99
C ARG A 175 13.85 1.98 2.30
N THR A 176 12.62 1.48 2.41
CA THR A 176 12.22 0.16 1.89
C THR A 176 11.93 0.17 0.38
N LEU A 177 11.49 1.31 -0.15
CA LEU A 177 11.19 1.47 -1.57
C LEU A 177 12.47 1.82 -2.34
N PRO A 178 12.77 1.13 -3.47
CA PRO A 178 13.92 1.48 -4.29
C PRO A 178 13.75 2.91 -4.83
N GLN A 179 14.83 3.70 -4.88
CA GLN A 179 14.83 5.11 -5.32
C GLN A 179 14.19 5.37 -6.70
N ARG A 180 14.03 4.35 -7.55
CA ARG A 180 13.32 4.46 -8.83
C ARG A 180 11.79 4.46 -8.70
N LEU A 181 11.27 4.25 -7.48
CA LEU A 181 9.87 4.30 -7.10
C LEU A 181 9.59 5.44 -6.09
N LEU A 182 10.58 6.32 -5.86
CA LEU A 182 10.51 7.58 -5.11
C LEU A 182 10.78 8.75 -6.06
#